data_AF-M6HNN8-F1
#
_entry.id   AF-M6HNN8-F1
#
_cell.length_a   1.000
_cell.length_b   1.000
_cell.length_c   1.000
_cell.angle_alpha   90.00
_cell.angle_beta   90.00
_cell.angle_gamma   90.00
#
_symmetry.space_group_name_H-M   'P 1'
#
loop_
_entity.id
_entity.type
_entity.pdbx_description
1 polymer ?
#
loop_
_entity_poly.entity_id
_entity_poly.type
_entity_poly.pdbx_seq_one_letter_code
_entity_poly.pdbx_strand_id
1 'polypeptide(L)'
;MQKSGAFIVISHPGLEGSISYKILERLQGVDAVEVFSTYGDTFENWIRLLDQGIPMFATSGDDLHYFPGELIRAMKLPLYQRIFHELTFSDQNEGEAFVRYILLNTDSTERDKIIRNLKKGNYVSVIKIADYMEDPKITELKLTKDRIFAEFPDKFLKIVFIGKNGKILKEDQLEFRSSYQFQNEDEYVIVKVTFSSGYIYSNPFYRTSSSDTK
;
A
#
# COMPACT_ATOMS: atom_id res chain seq x y z
N MET A 1 1.64 -5.09 -22.91
CA MET A 1 1.71 -5.53 -21.49
C MET A 1 0.39 -6.08 -20.97
N GLN A 2 -0.78 -5.45 -21.19
CA GLN A 2 -2.07 -6.08 -20.81
C GLN A 2 -2.31 -7.48 -21.40
N LYS A 3 -1.85 -7.73 -22.63
CA LYS A 3 -1.97 -9.04 -23.29
C LYS A 3 -1.29 -10.21 -22.55
N SER A 4 -0.41 -9.95 -21.59
CA SER A 4 0.27 -11.00 -20.80
C SER A 4 -0.40 -11.29 -19.45
N GLY A 5 -1.53 -10.65 -19.13
CA GLY A 5 -2.20 -10.80 -17.84
C GLY A 5 -1.44 -10.22 -16.64
N ALA A 6 -0.39 -9.43 -16.89
CA ALA A 6 0.44 -8.83 -15.84
C ALA A 6 -0.34 -7.83 -14.98
N PHE A 7 0.09 -7.69 -13.73
CA PHE A 7 -0.28 -6.57 -12.85
C PHE A 7 0.72 -5.44 -13.07
N ILE A 8 0.23 -4.28 -13.49
CA ILE A 8 1.06 -3.15 -13.95
C ILE A 8 1.00 -2.03 -12.92
N VAL A 9 2.18 -1.67 -12.42
CA VAL A 9 2.38 -0.65 -11.39
C VAL A 9 3.20 0.50 -11.97
N ILE A 10 2.86 1.73 -11.59
CA ILE A 10 3.71 2.90 -11.82
C ILE A 10 4.42 3.25 -10.51
N SER A 11 5.74 3.08 -10.49
CA SER A 11 6.59 3.32 -9.32
C SER A 11 6.91 4.80 -9.14
N HIS A 12 6.99 5.22 -7.88
CA HIS A 12 7.43 6.51 -7.36
C HIS A 12 7.13 7.71 -8.28
N PRO A 13 5.85 7.97 -8.60
CA PRO A 13 5.42 9.11 -9.44
C PRO A 13 5.76 10.49 -8.83
N GLY A 14 6.14 10.52 -7.55
CA GLY A 14 6.63 11.72 -6.86
C GLY A 14 8.09 12.06 -7.14
N LEU A 15 8.89 11.10 -7.63
CA LEU A 15 10.29 11.32 -7.99
C LEU A 15 10.39 12.21 -9.25
N GLU A 16 11.24 13.23 -9.20
CA GLU A 16 11.46 14.11 -10.36
C GLU A 16 11.94 13.30 -11.59
N GLY A 17 11.32 13.55 -12.74
CA GLY A 17 11.62 12.84 -13.98
C GLY A 17 10.92 11.48 -14.14
N SER A 18 10.16 11.01 -13.16
CA SER A 18 9.34 9.81 -13.29
C SER A 18 8.01 10.08 -14.02
N ILE A 19 7.19 9.03 -14.20
CA ILE A 19 5.84 9.17 -14.78
C ILE A 19 4.94 9.89 -13.76
N SER A 20 4.70 11.17 -14.00
CA SER A 20 3.85 11.99 -13.12
C SER A 20 2.37 11.57 -13.10
N TYR A 21 1.66 11.98 -12.05
CA TYR A 21 0.21 11.81 -11.94
C TYR A 21 -0.59 12.44 -13.08
N LYS A 22 -0.12 13.54 -13.67
CA LYS A 22 -0.77 14.17 -14.84
C LYS A 22 -0.76 13.26 -16.08
N ILE A 23 0.25 12.40 -16.18
CA ILE A 23 0.31 11.38 -17.24
C ILE A 23 -0.62 10.22 -16.87
N LEU A 24 -0.66 9.80 -15.60
CA LEU A 24 -1.58 8.76 -15.11
C LEU A 24 -3.05 9.07 -15.41
N GLU A 25 -3.47 10.33 -15.36
CA GLU A 25 -4.83 10.78 -15.73
C GLU A 25 -5.23 10.36 -17.17
N ARG A 26 -4.26 10.03 -18.03
CA ARG A 26 -4.45 9.67 -19.45
C ARG A 26 -4.02 8.25 -19.80
N LEU A 27 -3.37 7.54 -18.88
CA LEU A 27 -2.88 6.20 -19.13
C LEU A 27 -3.99 5.17 -18.95
N GLN A 28 -3.98 4.17 -19.82
CA GLN A 28 -4.89 3.03 -19.73
C GLN A 28 -4.09 1.76 -19.47
N GLY A 29 -4.73 0.84 -18.75
CA GLY A 29 -4.14 -0.47 -18.48
C GLY A 29 -3.04 -0.49 -17.44
N VAL A 30 -3.02 0.51 -16.56
CA VAL A 30 -2.27 0.50 -15.29
C VAL A 30 -3.21 -0.01 -14.21
N ASP A 31 -2.77 -0.95 -13.38
CA ASP A 31 -3.57 -1.52 -12.30
C ASP A 31 -3.36 -0.76 -10.97
N ALA A 32 -2.15 -0.25 -10.72
CA ALA A 32 -1.81 0.44 -9.48
C ALA A 32 -0.75 1.54 -9.63
N VAL A 33 -0.66 2.39 -8.62
CA VAL A 33 0.36 3.43 -8.48
C VAL A 33 0.98 3.36 -7.08
N GLU A 34 2.28 3.57 -7.00
CA GLU A 34 2.97 3.65 -5.72
C GLU A 34 2.62 4.93 -4.98
N VAL A 35 2.01 4.78 -3.79
CA VAL A 35 1.59 5.90 -2.95
C VAL A 35 2.49 6.11 -1.74
N PHE A 36 3.13 5.04 -1.26
CA PHE A 36 4.23 5.12 -0.30
C PHE A 36 5.50 4.70 -1.03
N SER A 37 6.38 5.68 -1.21
CA SER A 37 7.71 5.49 -1.78
C SER A 37 8.74 6.15 -0.87
N THR A 38 10.00 5.77 -1.02
CA THR A 38 11.14 6.47 -0.40
C THR A 38 11.28 7.92 -0.91
N TYR A 39 10.63 8.25 -2.02
CA TYR A 39 10.64 9.57 -2.65
C TYR A 39 9.42 10.43 -2.30
N GLY A 40 8.63 10.00 -1.31
CA GLY A 40 7.51 10.75 -0.75
C GLY A 40 6.17 10.05 -0.87
N ASP A 41 5.25 10.50 -0.01
CA ASP A 41 3.88 10.01 0.07
C ASP A 41 2.97 10.82 -0.84
N THR A 42 2.23 10.14 -1.72
CA THR A 42 1.47 10.77 -2.81
C THR A 42 -0.03 10.48 -2.75
N PHE A 43 -0.53 10.21 -1.54
CA PHE A 43 -1.91 9.82 -1.27
C PHE A 43 -2.96 10.82 -1.80
N GLU A 44 -2.71 12.13 -1.69
CA GLU A 44 -3.65 13.15 -2.21
C GLU A 44 -3.80 13.07 -3.73
N ASN A 45 -2.70 12.82 -4.45
CA ASN A 45 -2.73 12.66 -5.90
C ASN A 45 -3.45 11.36 -6.30
N TRP A 46 -3.26 10.30 -5.53
CA TRP A 46 -3.98 9.05 -5.74
C TRP A 46 -5.49 9.21 -5.53
N ILE A 47 -5.91 9.87 -4.44
CA ILE A 47 -7.32 10.20 -4.21
C ILE A 47 -7.90 10.98 -5.38
N ARG A 48 -7.16 11.96 -5.91
CA ARG A 48 -7.60 12.73 -7.08
C ARG A 48 -7.85 11.86 -8.31
N LEU A 49 -7.07 10.80 -8.54
CA LEU A 49 -7.35 9.84 -9.62
C LEU A 49 -8.68 9.12 -9.37
N LEU A 50 -8.92 8.67 -8.14
CA LEU A 50 -10.17 8.01 -7.77
C LEU A 50 -11.38 8.95 -7.91
N ASP A 51 -11.23 10.22 -7.50
CA ASP A 51 -12.26 11.26 -7.60
C ASP A 51 -12.65 11.56 -9.06
N GLN A 52 -11.72 11.36 -10.00
CA GLN A 52 -11.95 11.47 -11.45
C GLN A 52 -12.58 10.20 -12.06
N GLY A 53 -12.84 9.17 -11.24
CA GLY A 53 -13.37 7.89 -11.70
C GLY A 53 -12.33 7.01 -12.39
N ILE A 54 -11.03 7.24 -12.12
CA ILE A 54 -9.94 6.40 -12.63
C ILE A 54 -9.65 5.33 -11.56
N PRO A 55 -10.13 4.08 -11.71
CA PRO A 55 -9.93 3.04 -10.72
C PRO A 55 -8.47 2.60 -10.75
N MET A 56 -7.74 2.93 -9.69
CA MET A 56 -6.32 2.59 -9.56
C MET A 56 -6.04 2.18 -8.13
N PHE A 57 -5.35 1.06 -7.94
CA PHE A 57 -4.96 0.62 -6.62
C PHE A 57 -3.74 1.38 -6.10
N ALA A 58 -3.62 1.47 -4.78
CA ALA A 58 -2.43 1.96 -4.11
C ALA A 58 -1.42 0.81 -3.99
N THR A 59 -0.13 1.08 -4.11
CA THR A 59 0.93 0.14 -3.72
C THR A 59 2.02 0.84 -2.92
N SER A 60 2.93 0.06 -2.37
CA SER A 60 4.09 0.54 -1.62
C SER A 60 5.29 -0.34 -1.87
N GLY A 61 6.46 0.29 -1.91
CA GLY A 61 7.75 -0.37 -2.09
C GLY A 61 8.86 0.45 -1.44
N ASP A 62 9.92 -0.24 -1.06
CA ASP A 62 11.12 0.37 -0.48
C ASP A 62 12.15 0.75 -1.54
N ASP A 63 11.93 0.37 -2.80
CA ASP A 63 12.83 0.59 -3.94
C ASP A 63 14.30 0.29 -3.57
N LEU A 64 14.51 -0.87 -2.93
CA LEU A 64 15.78 -1.21 -2.30
C LEU A 64 16.90 -1.32 -3.34
N HIS A 65 17.85 -0.38 -3.31
CA HIS A 65 19.07 -0.44 -4.09
C HIS A 65 20.23 -1.11 -3.33
N TYR A 66 20.23 -1.01 -1.99
CA TYR A 66 21.31 -1.51 -1.12
C TYR A 66 20.78 -1.98 0.22
N PHE A 67 21.36 -3.04 0.78
CA PHE A 67 21.03 -3.48 2.14
C PHE A 67 21.60 -2.51 3.19
N PRO A 68 20.94 -2.38 4.36
CA PRO A 68 21.51 -1.69 5.52
C PRO A 68 22.91 -2.21 5.88
N GLY A 69 23.81 -1.31 6.31
CA GLY A 69 25.21 -1.63 6.58
C GLY A 69 25.41 -2.73 7.63
N GLU A 70 24.55 -2.78 8.66
CA GLU A 70 24.57 -3.85 9.67
C GLU A 70 24.25 -5.22 9.07
N LEU A 71 23.26 -5.29 8.18
CA LEU A 71 22.91 -6.50 7.45
C LEU A 71 24.06 -6.95 6.53
N ILE A 72 24.69 -6.03 5.80
CA ILE A 72 25.86 -6.34 4.96
C ILE A 72 27.01 -6.92 5.82
N ARG A 73 27.26 -6.35 7.00
CA ARG A 73 28.28 -6.86 7.95
C ARG A 73 27.93 -8.27 8.44
N ALA A 74 26.65 -8.57 8.65
CA ALA A 74 26.17 -9.89 9.08
C ALA A 74 26.23 -10.96 7.97
N MET A 75 26.14 -10.59 6.69
CA MET A 75 26.07 -11.52 5.54
C MET A 75 27.36 -12.30 5.26
N LYS A 76 28.44 -12.13 6.03
CA LYS A 76 29.73 -12.83 5.86
C LYS A 76 30.26 -12.81 4.41
N LEU A 77 30.08 -11.70 3.71
CA LEU A 77 30.51 -11.55 2.31
C LEU A 77 32.06 -11.64 2.18
N PRO A 78 32.58 -12.11 1.02
CA PRO A 78 34.00 -12.04 0.70
C PRO A 78 34.56 -10.62 0.85
N LEU A 79 35.83 -10.50 1.26
CA LEU A 79 36.47 -9.23 1.62
C LEU A 79 36.35 -8.15 0.53
N TYR A 80 36.50 -8.52 -0.75
CA TYR A 80 36.40 -7.55 -1.86
C TYR A 80 34.98 -6.98 -2.02
N GLN A 81 33.94 -7.79 -1.76
CA GLN A 81 32.54 -7.32 -1.81
C GLN A 81 32.26 -6.41 -0.63
N ARG A 82 32.76 -6.76 0.56
CA ARG A 82 32.65 -5.90 1.75
C ARG A 82 33.29 -4.54 1.52
N ILE A 83 34.52 -4.51 0.97
CA ILE A 83 35.23 -3.26 0.67
C ILE A 83 34.48 -2.45 -0.39
N PHE A 84 33.96 -3.08 -1.44
CA PHE A 84 33.14 -2.40 -2.43
C PHE A 84 31.93 -1.73 -1.77
N HIS A 85 31.12 -2.49 -1.02
CA HIS A 85 29.94 -1.97 -0.32
C HIS A 85 30.27 -0.86 0.70
N GLU A 86 31.35 -1.01 1.46
CA GLU A 86 31.77 -0.01 2.44
C GLU A 86 32.22 1.28 1.75
N LEU A 87 32.99 1.21 0.66
CA LEU A 87 33.47 2.38 -0.08
C LEU A 87 32.39 3.11 -0.87
N THR A 88 31.39 2.40 -1.38
CA THR A 88 30.29 3.03 -2.13
C THR A 88 29.17 3.54 -1.22
N PHE A 89 29.04 3.04 0.01
CA PHE A 89 27.82 3.25 0.83
C PHE A 89 28.07 3.62 2.31
N SER A 90 29.30 3.94 2.75
CA SER A 90 29.61 4.16 4.18
C SER A 90 28.82 5.27 4.87
N ASP A 91 28.29 6.25 4.14
CA ASP A 91 27.67 7.44 4.76
C ASP A 91 26.38 7.93 4.08
N GLN A 92 25.85 7.21 3.07
CA GLN A 92 24.90 7.85 2.13
C GLN A 92 23.44 7.45 2.27
N ASN A 93 23.05 6.40 3.00
CA ASN A 93 21.63 6.12 3.21
C ASN A 93 21.40 5.39 4.53
N GLU A 94 20.81 6.07 5.52
CA GLU A 94 19.92 5.42 6.47
C GLU A 94 18.76 4.84 5.66
N GLY A 95 18.99 3.69 5.03
CA GLY A 95 18.07 3.12 4.06
C GLY A 95 16.76 2.77 4.76
N GLU A 96 15.65 3.29 4.24
CA GLU A 96 14.29 2.90 4.62
C GLU A 96 13.93 1.49 4.07
N ALA A 97 14.90 0.57 4.10
CA ALA A 97 14.75 -0.79 3.64
C ALA A 97 13.70 -1.51 4.47
N PHE A 98 12.87 -2.33 3.85
CA PHE A 98 11.86 -3.15 4.54
C PHE A 98 10.79 -2.38 5.30
N VAL A 99 10.73 -1.05 5.20
CA VAL A 99 9.70 -0.27 5.90
C VAL A 99 8.49 -0.02 5.02
N ARG A 100 8.56 -0.18 3.69
CA ARG A 100 7.41 0.01 2.78
C ARG A 100 7.18 -1.24 1.94
N TYR A 101 5.96 -1.75 1.95
CA TYR A 101 5.57 -2.96 1.22
C TYR A 101 4.06 -3.09 1.14
N ILE A 102 3.58 -4.10 0.40
CA ILE A 102 2.18 -4.51 0.44
C ILE A 102 1.99 -5.76 1.28
N LEU A 103 0.90 -5.83 2.04
CA LEU A 103 0.45 -7.05 2.70
C LEU A 103 -0.68 -7.66 1.88
N LEU A 104 -0.36 -8.72 1.12
CA LEU A 104 -1.27 -9.42 0.22
C LEU A 104 -2.03 -10.52 0.97
N ASN A 105 -3.36 -10.52 0.88
CA ASN A 105 -4.18 -11.56 1.46
C ASN A 105 -4.28 -12.76 0.50
N THR A 106 -3.44 -13.77 0.71
CA THR A 106 -3.48 -15.01 -0.06
C THR A 106 -2.92 -16.19 0.76
N ASP A 107 -3.45 -17.38 0.50
CA ASP A 107 -2.99 -18.67 1.05
C ASP A 107 -2.01 -19.41 0.11
N SER A 108 -1.57 -18.76 -0.98
CA SER A 108 -0.80 -19.41 -2.02
C SER A 108 0.32 -18.52 -2.54
N THR A 109 1.45 -19.15 -2.86
CA THR A 109 2.60 -18.53 -3.52
C THR A 109 2.58 -18.72 -5.04
N GLU A 110 1.53 -19.33 -5.59
CA GLU A 110 1.38 -19.51 -7.04
C GLU A 110 1.16 -18.17 -7.74
N ARG A 111 1.94 -17.92 -8.80
CA ARG A 111 1.94 -16.68 -9.58
C ARG A 111 0.52 -16.23 -9.98
N ASP A 112 -0.29 -17.14 -10.50
CA ASP A 112 -1.62 -16.79 -11.02
C ASP A 112 -2.59 -16.39 -9.91
N LYS A 113 -2.49 -17.01 -8.73
CA LYS A 113 -3.28 -16.65 -7.55
C LYS A 113 -2.82 -15.31 -6.97
N ILE A 114 -1.51 -15.05 -6.94
CA ILE A 114 -0.95 -13.75 -6.54
C ILE A 114 -1.47 -12.64 -7.47
N ILE A 115 -1.30 -12.78 -8.79
CA ILE A 115 -1.74 -11.79 -9.77
C ILE A 115 -3.25 -11.56 -9.69
N ARG A 116 -4.04 -12.64 -9.50
CA ARG A 116 -5.49 -12.53 -9.32
C ARG A 116 -5.85 -11.71 -8.08
N ASN A 117 -5.17 -11.92 -6.95
CA ASN A 117 -5.42 -11.15 -5.73
C ASN A 117 -5.00 -9.68 -5.87
N LEU A 118 -3.85 -9.41 -6.51
CA LEU A 118 -3.40 -8.05 -6.82
C LEU A 118 -4.41 -7.32 -7.70
N LYS A 119 -4.89 -7.94 -8.77
CA LYS A 119 -5.92 -7.37 -9.66
C LYS A 119 -7.30 -7.18 -9.00
N LYS A 120 -7.55 -7.84 -7.87
CA LYS A 120 -8.75 -7.62 -7.05
C LYS A 120 -8.55 -6.54 -5.99
N GLY A 121 -7.34 -5.99 -5.84
CA GLY A 121 -7.01 -5.08 -4.76
C GLY A 121 -7.04 -5.75 -3.37
N ASN A 122 -6.92 -7.08 -3.29
CA ASN A 122 -7.00 -7.85 -2.04
C ASN A 122 -5.67 -7.79 -1.24
N TYR A 123 -5.22 -6.58 -0.99
CA TYR A 123 -4.00 -6.26 -0.27
C TYR A 123 -4.11 -4.85 0.31
N VAL A 124 -3.18 -4.53 1.21
CA VAL A 124 -3.03 -3.19 1.78
C VAL A 124 -1.62 -2.68 1.56
N SER A 125 -1.48 -1.36 1.47
CA SER A 125 -0.21 -0.64 1.45
C SER A 125 0.26 -0.38 2.88
N VAL A 126 1.52 -0.69 3.19
CA VAL A 126 2.08 -0.62 4.54
C VAL A 126 3.30 0.28 4.56
N ILE A 127 3.42 1.07 5.63
CA ILE A 127 4.64 1.76 6.01
C ILE A 127 4.93 1.50 7.49
N LYS A 128 6.12 1.04 7.83
CA LYS A 128 6.62 0.87 9.21
C LYS A 128 7.35 2.13 9.65
N ILE A 129 7.32 2.40 10.95
CA ILE A 129 8.10 3.50 11.54
C ILE A 129 9.60 3.16 11.53
N ALA A 130 9.94 1.88 11.73
CA ALA A 130 11.31 1.37 11.62
C ALA A 130 11.31 -0.10 11.20
N ASP A 131 12.40 -0.56 10.59
CA ASP A 131 12.56 -1.91 10.04
C ASP A 131 12.45 -3.02 11.12
N TYR A 132 12.98 -2.77 12.32
CA TYR A 132 12.99 -3.69 13.45
C TYR A 132 11.66 -3.81 14.19
N MET A 133 10.68 -2.94 13.89
CA MET A 133 9.35 -3.03 14.53
C MET A 133 8.55 -4.21 13.98
N GLU A 134 7.55 -4.67 14.73
CA GLU A 134 6.65 -5.71 14.22
C GLU A 134 5.81 -5.21 13.04
N ASP A 135 5.59 -6.09 12.07
CA ASP A 135 4.69 -5.80 10.95
C ASP A 135 3.25 -5.62 11.44
N PRO A 136 2.50 -4.65 10.90
CA PRO A 136 1.10 -4.49 11.23
C PRO A 136 0.29 -5.75 10.88
N LYS A 137 -0.48 -6.26 11.84
CA LYS A 137 -1.30 -7.48 11.69
C LYS A 137 -2.76 -7.11 11.49
N ILE A 138 -3.46 -7.87 10.65
CA ILE A 138 -4.88 -7.69 10.37
C ILE A 138 -5.61 -8.99 10.67
N THR A 139 -6.61 -8.95 11.55
CA THR A 139 -7.51 -10.09 11.75
C THR A 139 -8.56 -10.12 10.64
N GLU A 140 -9.16 -8.97 10.36
CA GLU A 140 -10.16 -8.84 9.31
C GLU A 140 -10.18 -7.43 8.74
N LEU A 141 -10.25 -7.33 7.41
CA LEU A 141 -10.54 -6.07 6.72
C LEU A 141 -11.34 -6.42 5.46
N LYS A 142 -12.66 -6.25 5.52
CA LYS A 142 -13.56 -6.71 4.44
C LYS A 142 -14.76 -5.81 4.26
N LEU A 143 -15.31 -5.82 3.05
CA LEU A 143 -16.62 -5.29 2.74
C LEU A 143 -17.65 -6.43 2.74
N THR A 144 -18.70 -6.30 3.53
CA THR A 144 -19.86 -7.23 3.50
C THR A 144 -21.12 -6.43 3.20
N LYS A 145 -21.73 -6.67 2.03
CA LYS A 145 -22.80 -5.83 1.49
C LYS A 145 -22.30 -4.37 1.40
N ASP A 146 -22.89 -3.50 2.20
CA ASP A 146 -22.57 -2.08 2.23
C ASP A 146 -21.82 -1.66 3.51
N ARG A 147 -21.25 -2.62 4.25
CA ARG A 147 -20.53 -2.34 5.50
C ARG A 147 -19.10 -2.85 5.45
N ILE A 148 -18.15 -1.94 5.69
CA ILE A 148 -16.74 -2.26 5.90
C ILE A 148 -16.56 -2.66 7.35
N PHE A 149 -15.88 -3.78 7.57
CA PHE A 149 -15.48 -4.27 8.88
C PHE A 149 -13.95 -4.30 8.94
N ALA A 150 -13.40 -3.76 10.03
CA ALA A 150 -11.98 -3.74 10.32
C ALA A 150 -11.76 -4.26 11.75
N GLU A 151 -10.94 -5.28 11.89
CA GLU A 151 -10.55 -5.91 13.15
C GLU A 151 -9.05 -6.22 13.14
N PHE A 152 -8.40 -5.93 14.26
CA PHE A 152 -6.97 -6.08 14.44
C PHE A 152 -6.69 -6.82 15.75
N PRO A 153 -5.58 -7.59 15.83
CA PRO A 153 -5.21 -8.27 17.06
C PRO A 153 -4.70 -7.29 18.13
N ASP A 154 -4.17 -6.15 17.71
CA ASP A 154 -3.65 -5.09 18.56
C ASP A 154 -4.53 -3.83 18.48
N LYS A 155 -4.54 -3.02 19.54
CA LYS A 155 -5.24 -1.73 19.51
C LYS A 155 -4.59 -0.81 18.48
N PHE A 156 -5.38 -0.27 17.57
CA PHE A 156 -4.92 0.83 16.74
C PHE A 156 -4.90 2.12 17.55
N LEU A 157 -3.95 3.00 17.25
CA LEU A 157 -3.95 4.37 17.77
C LEU A 157 -5.11 5.15 17.15
N LYS A 158 -5.33 4.97 15.84
CA LYS A 158 -6.38 5.66 15.09
C LYS A 158 -6.79 4.86 13.85
N ILE A 159 -8.07 4.81 13.56
CA ILE A 159 -8.62 4.36 12.27
C ILE A 159 -9.44 5.48 11.64
N VAL A 160 -9.31 5.65 10.33
CA VAL A 160 -10.03 6.66 9.55
C VAL A 160 -10.64 6.02 8.32
N PHE A 161 -11.92 6.24 8.11
CA PHE A 161 -12.62 5.94 6.86
C PHE A 161 -12.66 7.21 6.02
N ILE A 162 -12.10 7.15 4.82
CA ILE A 162 -11.82 8.29 3.95
C ILE A 162 -12.64 8.13 2.67
N GLY A 163 -13.46 9.12 2.35
CA GLY A 163 -14.24 9.17 1.12
C GLY A 163 -13.64 10.11 0.07
N LYS A 164 -14.51 10.52 -0.85
CA LYS A 164 -14.20 11.46 -1.95
C LYS A 164 -13.50 12.73 -1.47
N ASN A 165 -12.55 13.25 -2.25
CA ASN A 165 -11.76 14.44 -1.95
C ASN A 165 -11.03 14.37 -0.59
N GLY A 166 -10.73 13.15 -0.09
CA GLY A 166 -10.07 12.97 1.21
C GLY A 166 -10.95 13.25 2.43
N LYS A 167 -12.28 13.35 2.25
CA LYS A 167 -13.21 13.62 3.36
C LYS A 167 -13.17 12.50 4.39
N ILE A 168 -12.97 12.85 5.66
CA ILE A 168 -13.11 11.90 6.77
C ILE A 168 -14.59 11.61 6.98
N LEU A 169 -14.98 10.35 6.81
CA LEU A 169 -16.35 9.86 6.97
C LEU A 169 -16.60 9.36 8.39
N LYS A 170 -15.59 8.72 8.99
CA LYS A 170 -15.60 8.23 10.36
C LYS A 170 -14.18 8.10 10.88
N GLU A 171 -14.02 8.32 12.18
CA GLU A 171 -12.77 8.15 12.90
C GLU A 171 -13.04 7.49 14.26
N ASP A 172 -12.19 6.54 14.66
CA ASP A 172 -12.15 6.01 16.02
C ASP A 172 -10.69 5.88 16.48
N GLN A 173 -10.47 5.78 17.78
CA GLN A 173 -9.15 5.72 18.39
C GLN A 173 -9.13 4.71 19.54
N LEU A 174 -7.97 4.07 19.76
CA LEU A 174 -7.71 3.18 20.90
C LEU A 174 -8.64 1.95 21.02
N GLU A 175 -9.14 1.46 19.89
CA GLU A 175 -10.02 0.29 19.77
C GLU A 175 -9.35 -0.87 19.01
N PHE A 176 -9.95 -2.05 19.04
CA PHE A 176 -9.53 -3.21 18.24
C PHE A 176 -10.36 -3.39 16.96
N ARG A 177 -11.57 -2.81 16.94
CA ARG A 177 -12.57 -3.01 15.91
C ARG A 177 -13.18 -1.70 15.50
N SER A 178 -13.45 -1.56 14.21
CA SER A 178 -14.32 -0.51 13.72
C SER A 178 -15.06 -0.96 12.47
N SER A 179 -16.09 -0.22 12.12
CA SER A 179 -16.85 -0.46 10.91
C SER A 179 -17.45 0.83 10.39
N TYR A 180 -17.76 0.82 9.10
CA TYR A 180 -18.39 1.93 8.40
C TYR A 180 -19.46 1.43 7.44
N GLN A 181 -20.63 2.05 7.47
CA GLN A 181 -21.75 1.75 6.58
C GLN A 181 -21.75 2.78 5.45
N PHE A 182 -21.63 2.33 4.21
CA PHE A 182 -21.72 3.18 3.01
C PHE A 182 -23.03 3.96 3.02
N GLN A 183 -22.92 5.27 2.87
CA GLN A 183 -24.02 6.17 2.56
C GLN A 183 -24.25 6.22 1.04
N ASN A 184 -25.37 6.81 0.60
CA ASN A 184 -25.76 6.76 -0.81
C ASN A 184 -24.87 7.63 -1.71
N GLU A 185 -24.21 8.62 -1.13
CA GLU A 185 -23.28 9.52 -1.80
C GLU A 185 -21.86 8.97 -1.87
N ASP A 186 -21.56 7.90 -1.12
CA ASP A 186 -20.22 7.33 -1.06
C ASP A 186 -19.91 6.52 -2.32
N GLU A 187 -19.07 7.07 -3.19
CA GLU A 187 -18.57 6.37 -4.39
C GLU A 187 -17.56 5.28 -4.02
N TYR A 188 -16.66 5.60 -3.09
CA TYR A 188 -15.68 4.66 -2.54
C TYR A 188 -15.30 5.06 -1.11
N VAL A 189 -14.74 4.13 -0.37
CA VAL A 189 -14.18 4.36 0.97
C VAL A 189 -12.81 3.70 1.08
N ILE A 190 -11.83 4.44 1.56
CA ILE A 190 -10.48 3.95 1.89
C ILE A 190 -10.38 3.85 3.41
N VAL A 191 -9.71 2.82 3.91
CA VAL A 191 -9.42 2.65 5.32
C VAL A 191 -7.95 2.96 5.58
N LYS A 192 -7.68 3.95 6.43
CA LYS A 192 -6.35 4.22 7.00
C LYS A 192 -6.33 3.76 8.45
N VAL A 193 -5.33 2.97 8.82
CA VAL A 193 -5.10 2.56 10.22
C VAL A 193 -3.70 2.98 10.65
N THR A 194 -3.60 3.49 11.87
CA THR A 194 -2.35 3.92 12.51
C THR A 194 -2.11 3.06 13.74
N PHE A 195 -0.97 2.37 13.75
CA PHE A 195 -0.44 1.61 14.87
C PHE A 195 0.79 2.32 15.45
N SER A 196 1.28 1.84 16.58
CA SER A 196 2.58 2.26 17.10
C SER A 196 3.76 1.78 16.26
N SER A 197 3.58 0.74 15.42
CA SER A 197 4.62 0.19 14.56
C SER A 197 4.61 0.74 13.13
N GLY A 198 3.52 1.39 12.71
CA GLY A 198 3.36 1.81 11.32
C GLY A 198 1.92 2.16 10.94
N TYR A 199 1.69 2.26 9.64
CA TYR A 199 0.41 2.62 9.05
C TYR A 199 0.02 1.61 7.98
N ILE A 200 -1.29 1.43 7.83
CA ILE A 200 -1.89 0.63 6.77
C ILE A 200 -2.88 1.51 6.01
N TYR A 201 -2.87 1.40 4.68
CA TYR A 201 -3.91 1.93 3.81
C TYR A 201 -4.50 0.82 2.95
N SER A 202 -5.83 0.71 2.95
CA SER A 202 -6.53 -0.19 2.06
C SER A 202 -6.58 0.35 0.63
N ASN A 203 -6.80 -0.55 -0.33
CA ASN A 203 -7.41 -0.16 -1.60
C ASN A 203 -8.85 0.36 -1.40
N PRO A 204 -9.40 1.13 -2.35
CA PRO A 204 -10.77 1.63 -2.25
C PRO A 204 -11.76 0.46 -2.22
N PHE A 205 -12.61 0.47 -1.19
CA PHE A 205 -13.84 -0.30 -1.20
C PHE A 205 -14.85 0.45 -2.05
N TYR A 206 -15.49 -0.25 -2.98
CA TYR A 206 -16.61 0.27 -3.75
C TYR A 206 -17.89 -0.40 -3.27
N ARG A 207 -19.01 0.32 -3.27
CA ARG A 207 -20.32 -0.26 -2.98
C ARG A 207 -20.57 -1.44 -3.93
N THR A 208 -20.85 -2.62 -3.38
CA THR A 208 -21.24 -3.75 -4.23
C THR A 208 -22.64 -3.49 -4.75
N SER A 209 -22.79 -3.09 -6.01
CA SER A 209 -24.09 -3.13 -6.66
C SER A 209 -24.56 -4.58 -6.69
N SER A 210 -25.77 -4.82 -6.22
CA SER A 210 -26.46 -6.11 -6.16
C SER A 210 -26.65 -6.70 -7.57
N SER A 211 -25.60 -7.16 -8.24
CA SER A 211 -25.70 -7.71 -9.60
C SER A 211 -24.70 -8.80 -9.98
N ASP A 212 -24.06 -9.47 -9.01
CA ASP A 212 -23.24 -10.67 -9.28
C ASP A 212 -23.85 -11.93 -8.64
N THR A 213 -25.16 -12.12 -8.86
CA THR A 213 -25.78 -13.45 -8.87
C THR A 213 -26.31 -13.74 -10.27
N LYS A 214 -25.43 -14.21 -11.15
CA LYS A 214 -25.76 -15.13 -12.23
C LYS A 214 -24.61 -16.11 -12.44
#